data_AF-A0A351KUJ7-F1
#
_entry.id   AF-A0A351KUJ7-F1
#
_cell.length_a   1.000
_cell.length_b   1.000
_cell.length_c   1.000
_cell.angle_alpha   90.00
_cell.angle_beta   90.00
_cell.angle_gamma   90.00
#
_symmetry.space_group_name_H-M   'P 1'
#
loop_
_entity.id
_entity.type
_entity.pdbx_description
1 polymer ?
#
loop_
_entity_poly.entity_id
_entity_poly.type
_entity_poly.pdbx_seq_one_letter_code
_entity_poly.pdbx_strand_id
1 'polypeptide(L)'
;MNRKTHLFVRLLGVMALALATSVSAEDTVTTPSISPSSQTISAKVGQAITATSAYTARNFGGTPSFSISPALPQGLGLSSSSGVIRGTPTATAGQANYTVTATYGTKTAKATVTVTVTQASGSAALTPSSQVVIATVGKTISTSALQAANFGTASVSYSIQPQLPTWLKLNTTTGVLSGTPTVAAAQANYVVTGQSSSAQATASITLTVVQSGGSTTPTSGLNCPDAAQAASETAAIQGRRAYLRLNCYGCHGDYGQGGTMGPNVQGEGGDVAEAVRGEGGMPSFTSALCPNDVTNLSVYLNSVKAIQTSKAPQLLDWKTYPGNKFTTVPPGIANFH
;
A
#
# COMPACT_ATOMS: atom_id res chain seq x y z
N MET A 1 -25.26 -108.78 56.16
CA MET A 1 -24.26 -109.84 55.89
C MET A 1 -23.11 -109.23 55.07
N ASN A 2 -21.89 -109.79 55.15
CA ASN A 2 -20.67 -109.43 54.38
C ASN A 2 -20.91 -109.24 52.85
N ARG A 3 -20.08 -108.58 52.03
CA ARG A 3 -18.78 -107.86 52.15
C ARG A 3 -18.54 -106.95 50.90
N LYS A 4 -17.41 -106.22 50.89
CA LYS A 4 -16.75 -105.46 49.79
C LYS A 4 -16.74 -106.23 48.43
N THR A 5 -16.58 -105.65 47.23
CA THR A 5 -15.43 -104.81 46.75
C THR A 5 -15.72 -104.09 45.39
N HIS A 6 -14.90 -103.09 45.02
CA HIS A 6 -14.94 -102.19 43.83
C HIS A 6 -14.86 -102.89 42.44
N LEU A 7 -15.27 -102.30 41.29
CA LEU A 7 -14.48 -101.31 40.49
C LEU A 7 -15.27 -100.74 39.25
N PHE A 8 -15.19 -99.42 38.98
CA PHE A 8 -15.34 -98.63 37.70
C PHE A 8 -16.38 -99.03 36.59
N VAL A 9 -17.08 -98.14 35.85
CA VAL A 9 -16.71 -96.88 35.15
C VAL A 9 -17.90 -95.88 34.98
N ARG A 10 -17.60 -94.57 35.11
CA ARG A 10 -18.21 -93.30 34.54
C ARG A 10 -19.52 -93.36 33.70
N LEU A 11 -20.45 -92.39 33.81
CA LEU A 11 -20.32 -91.03 33.20
C LEU A 11 -21.20 -89.92 33.83
N LEU A 12 -20.71 -88.66 33.76
CA LEU A 12 -21.38 -87.37 34.07
C LEU A 12 -22.45 -87.03 32.99
N GLY A 13 -23.40 -86.07 33.10
CA GLY A 13 -23.53 -84.83 33.90
C GLY A 13 -23.64 -83.60 32.94
N VAL A 14 -24.21 -82.43 33.26
CA VAL A 14 -24.77 -81.81 34.48
C VAL A 14 -25.87 -80.78 34.07
N MET A 15 -26.82 -80.41 34.95
CA MET A 15 -27.89 -79.42 34.70
C MET A 15 -27.41 -77.96 34.87
N ALA A 16 -27.80 -77.06 33.96
CA ALA A 16 -27.37 -75.66 33.96
C ALA A 16 -28.14 -74.77 34.95
N LEU A 17 -27.40 -73.92 35.69
CA LEU A 17 -27.94 -72.86 36.55
C LEU A 17 -27.46 -71.50 36.03
N ALA A 18 -28.39 -70.66 35.58
CA ALA A 18 -28.06 -69.34 35.05
C ALA A 18 -27.83 -68.33 36.19
N LEU A 19 -26.59 -67.87 36.34
CA LEU A 19 -26.26 -66.71 37.18
C LEU A 19 -26.53 -65.43 36.36
N ALA A 20 -27.54 -64.66 36.76
CA ALA A 20 -27.77 -63.33 36.21
C ALA A 20 -26.76 -62.35 36.82
N THR A 21 -25.68 -62.05 36.11
CA THR A 21 -24.78 -60.96 36.47
C THR A 21 -25.45 -59.63 36.14
N SER A 22 -25.99 -58.95 37.15
CA SER A 22 -26.41 -57.55 37.02
C SER A 22 -25.17 -56.69 36.78
N VAL A 23 -24.89 -56.34 35.53
CA VAL A 23 -23.91 -55.30 35.24
C VAL A 23 -24.53 -53.98 35.67
N SER A 24 -24.01 -53.40 36.76
CA SER A 24 -24.23 -51.98 36.99
C SER A 24 -23.50 -51.25 35.89
N ALA A 25 -24.25 -50.70 34.93
CA ALA A 25 -23.75 -49.61 34.14
C ALA A 25 -23.53 -48.45 35.12
N GLU A 26 -22.28 -48.21 35.52
CA GLU A 26 -21.93 -46.91 36.06
C GLU A 26 -22.19 -45.89 34.97
N ASP A 27 -23.30 -45.16 35.11
CA ASP A 27 -23.57 -43.95 34.35
C ASP A 27 -22.43 -42.98 34.68
N THR A 28 -21.40 -42.99 33.82
CA THR A 28 -20.30 -42.05 33.91
C THR A 28 -20.84 -40.69 33.49
N VAL A 29 -21.48 -40.01 34.44
CA VAL A 29 -21.94 -38.63 34.35
C VAL A 29 -20.71 -37.74 34.21
N THR A 30 -20.16 -37.73 33.01
CA THR A 30 -19.01 -36.95 32.62
C THR A 30 -19.40 -35.50 32.73
N THR A 31 -18.73 -34.77 33.62
CA THR A 31 -19.10 -33.39 33.93
C THR A 31 -18.92 -32.50 32.71
N PRO A 32 -19.81 -31.52 32.46
CA PRO A 32 -19.63 -30.56 31.38
C PRO A 32 -18.28 -29.85 31.53
N SER A 33 -17.52 -29.78 30.44
CA SER A 33 -16.18 -29.18 30.44
C SER A 33 -15.91 -28.40 29.16
N ILE A 34 -15.05 -27.39 29.25
CA ILE A 34 -14.54 -26.63 28.11
C ILE A 34 -13.01 -26.61 28.13
N SER A 35 -12.41 -26.71 26.95
CA SER A 35 -10.95 -26.71 26.75
C SER A 35 -10.56 -25.65 25.70
N PRO A 36 -9.48 -24.88 25.90
CA PRO A 36 -8.53 -24.93 27.02
C PRO A 36 -9.14 -24.45 28.35
N SER A 37 -8.66 -24.95 29.49
CA SER A 37 -9.15 -24.54 30.81
C SER A 37 -8.64 -23.16 31.24
N SER A 38 -7.54 -22.69 30.65
CA SER A 38 -7.00 -21.34 30.83
C SER A 38 -6.47 -20.75 29.53
N GLN A 39 -6.59 -19.42 29.37
CA GLN A 39 -5.93 -18.64 28.30
C GLN A 39 -5.37 -17.33 28.85
N THR A 40 -4.43 -16.71 28.12
CA THR A 40 -3.83 -15.43 28.50
C THR A 40 -3.89 -14.44 27.34
N ILE A 41 -4.25 -13.19 27.61
CA ILE A 41 -4.23 -12.08 26.67
C ILE A 41 -3.30 -10.99 27.22
N SER A 42 -2.15 -10.82 26.56
CA SER A 42 -1.23 -9.70 26.80
C SER A 42 -1.38 -8.71 25.66
N ALA A 43 -2.12 -7.62 25.87
CA ALA A 43 -2.46 -6.66 24.85
C ALA A 43 -1.78 -5.29 25.06
N LYS A 44 -1.77 -4.50 23.98
CA LYS A 44 -1.33 -3.09 23.97
C LYS A 44 -2.49 -2.22 23.48
N VAL A 45 -2.70 -1.08 24.14
CA VAL A 45 -3.72 -0.09 23.73
C VAL A 45 -3.55 0.27 22.25
N GLY A 46 -4.66 0.27 21.51
CA GLY A 46 -4.69 0.63 20.08
C GLY A 46 -4.18 -0.44 19.11
N GLN A 47 -3.71 -1.60 19.61
CA GLN A 47 -3.25 -2.72 18.77
C GLN A 47 -4.26 -3.88 18.81
N ALA A 48 -4.64 -4.40 17.65
CA ALA A 48 -5.54 -5.55 17.57
C ALA A 48 -4.88 -6.78 18.20
N ILE A 49 -5.61 -7.52 19.05
CA ILE A 49 -5.10 -8.75 19.65
C ILE A 49 -5.09 -9.90 18.64
N THR A 50 -4.11 -10.79 18.76
CA THR A 50 -4.27 -12.16 18.25
C THR A 50 -5.50 -12.76 18.95
N ALA A 51 -6.46 -13.24 18.15
CA ALA A 51 -7.66 -13.87 18.68
C ALA A 51 -7.32 -15.08 19.55
N THR A 52 -8.04 -15.28 20.65
CA THR A 52 -7.88 -16.49 21.47
C THR A 52 -8.31 -17.74 20.72
N SER A 53 -7.88 -18.91 21.20
CA SER A 53 -8.43 -20.19 20.72
C SER A 53 -9.92 -20.27 21.03
N ALA A 54 -10.67 -20.93 20.14
CA ALA A 54 -12.05 -21.30 20.38
C ALA A 54 -12.13 -22.40 21.45
N TYR A 55 -13.20 -22.39 22.23
CA TYR A 55 -13.41 -23.40 23.27
C TYR A 55 -14.07 -24.66 22.69
N THR A 56 -13.43 -25.81 22.89
CA THR A 56 -14.05 -27.12 22.64
C THR A 56 -14.88 -27.51 23.86
N ALA A 57 -16.19 -27.65 23.68
CA ALA A 57 -17.11 -28.09 24.73
C ALA A 57 -17.32 -29.61 24.72
N ARG A 58 -17.42 -30.24 25.89
CA ARG A 58 -17.68 -31.68 26.07
C ARG A 58 -18.77 -31.91 27.11
N ASN A 59 -19.54 -32.98 26.91
CA ASN A 59 -20.59 -33.48 27.83
C ASN A 59 -21.78 -32.52 28.05
N PHE A 60 -21.99 -31.61 27.09
CA PHE A 60 -23.21 -30.83 26.91
C PHE A 60 -24.17 -31.57 25.98
N GLY A 61 -25.49 -31.37 26.15
CA GLY A 61 -26.52 -31.97 25.29
C GLY A 61 -26.72 -31.26 23.95
N GLY A 62 -25.79 -30.41 23.54
CA GLY A 62 -25.85 -29.53 22.38
C GLY A 62 -24.77 -28.45 22.46
N THR A 63 -24.76 -27.51 21.51
CA THR A 63 -23.78 -26.41 21.49
C THR A 63 -24.08 -25.38 22.59
N PRO A 64 -23.19 -25.17 23.57
CA PRO A 64 -23.40 -24.15 24.60
C PRO A 64 -23.16 -22.74 24.08
N SER A 65 -23.81 -21.76 24.72
CA SER A 65 -23.48 -20.34 24.56
C SER A 65 -22.40 -19.92 25.55
N PHE A 66 -21.52 -19.01 25.15
CA PHE A 66 -20.41 -18.50 25.94
C PHE A 66 -20.68 -17.09 26.47
N SER A 67 -20.31 -16.87 27.73
CA SER A 67 -20.37 -15.57 28.43
C SER A 67 -19.08 -15.36 29.22
N ILE A 68 -18.79 -14.12 29.63
CA ILE A 68 -17.59 -13.77 30.41
C ILE A 68 -17.91 -12.78 31.53
N SER A 69 -17.28 -12.95 32.69
CA SER A 69 -17.39 -12.04 33.84
C SER A 69 -16.04 -11.93 34.57
N PRO A 70 -15.55 -10.74 34.97
CA PRO A 70 -16.15 -9.41 34.76
C PRO A 70 -16.28 -9.00 33.28
N ALA A 71 -16.84 -7.82 33.01
CA ALA A 71 -16.85 -7.27 31.65
C ALA A 71 -15.41 -7.00 31.17
N LEU A 72 -15.10 -7.42 29.94
CA LEU A 72 -13.78 -7.24 29.33
C LEU A 72 -13.39 -5.75 29.21
N PRO A 73 -12.07 -5.43 29.19
CA PRO A 73 -11.60 -4.08 28.87
C PRO A 73 -12.20 -3.55 27.56
N GLN A 74 -12.53 -2.26 27.54
CA GLN A 74 -13.18 -1.62 26.39
C GLN A 74 -12.40 -1.89 25.10
N GLY A 75 -13.11 -2.28 24.04
CA GLY A 75 -12.54 -2.64 22.74
C GLY A 75 -12.21 -4.13 22.57
N LEU A 76 -12.31 -4.95 23.62
CA LEU A 76 -12.32 -6.42 23.53
C LEU A 76 -13.75 -6.98 23.64
N GLY A 77 -14.03 -8.08 22.94
CA GLY A 77 -15.32 -8.75 22.96
C GLY A 77 -15.22 -10.27 22.83
N LEU A 78 -16.17 -10.98 23.46
CA LEU A 78 -16.32 -12.43 23.40
C LEU A 78 -17.35 -12.82 22.33
N SER A 79 -17.00 -13.77 21.46
CA SER A 79 -17.95 -14.46 20.59
C SER A 79 -18.81 -15.43 21.39
N SER A 80 -20.12 -15.19 21.49
CA SER A 80 -21.05 -16.04 22.26
C SER A 80 -21.25 -17.45 21.68
N SER A 81 -20.86 -17.69 20.43
CA SER A 81 -20.98 -19.00 19.77
C SER A 81 -19.70 -19.86 19.83
N SER A 82 -18.54 -19.27 20.14
CA SER A 82 -17.24 -19.97 20.11
C SER A 82 -16.33 -19.70 21.31
N GLY A 83 -16.70 -18.73 22.16
CA GLY A 83 -15.90 -18.25 23.28
C GLY A 83 -14.58 -17.55 22.86
N VAL A 84 -14.38 -17.29 21.57
CA VAL A 84 -13.20 -16.58 21.07
C VAL A 84 -13.27 -15.10 21.47
N ILE A 85 -12.19 -14.59 22.08
CA ILE A 85 -12.02 -13.17 22.40
C ILE A 85 -11.22 -12.50 21.29
N ARG A 86 -11.71 -11.36 20.80
CA ARG A 86 -11.14 -10.52 19.72
C ARG A 86 -11.29 -9.04 20.04
N GLY A 87 -10.54 -8.20 19.33
CA GLY A 87 -10.73 -6.76 19.33
C GLY A 87 -9.43 -5.96 19.44
N THR A 88 -9.57 -4.66 19.69
CA THR A 88 -8.49 -3.69 19.84
C THR A 88 -8.79 -2.88 21.10
N PRO A 89 -8.06 -3.07 22.21
CA PRO A 89 -8.43 -2.42 23.47
C PRO A 89 -8.13 -0.92 23.43
N THR A 90 -9.08 -0.13 23.93
CA THR A 90 -9.05 1.34 23.90
C THR A 90 -8.66 1.98 25.23
N ALA A 91 -8.34 1.18 26.26
CA ALA A 91 -7.88 1.65 27.57
C ALA A 91 -6.90 0.65 28.18
N THR A 92 -6.01 1.13 29.07
CA THR A 92 -5.14 0.25 29.87
C THR A 92 -5.95 -0.50 30.94
N ALA A 93 -5.48 -1.68 31.30
CA ALA A 93 -6.08 -2.52 32.33
C ALA A 93 -4.97 -3.32 33.02
N GLY A 94 -4.94 -3.26 34.36
CA GLY A 94 -4.09 -4.13 35.18
C GLY A 94 -4.41 -5.61 34.93
N GLN A 95 -3.45 -6.48 35.26
CA GLN A 95 -3.62 -7.92 35.10
C GLN A 95 -4.79 -8.42 35.96
N ALA A 96 -5.80 -9.00 35.33
CA ALA A 96 -6.99 -9.51 36.00
C ALA A 96 -7.46 -10.85 35.41
N ASN A 97 -8.13 -11.66 36.23
CA ASN A 97 -8.70 -12.93 35.82
C ASN A 97 -10.20 -12.80 35.52
N TYR A 98 -10.61 -13.38 34.41
CA TYR A 98 -11.97 -13.38 33.89
C TYR A 98 -12.46 -14.82 33.80
N THR A 99 -13.71 -15.08 34.18
CA THR A 99 -14.35 -16.40 34.06
C THR A 99 -15.17 -16.46 32.79
N VAL A 100 -14.76 -17.28 31.83
CA VAL A 100 -15.60 -17.69 30.70
C VAL A 100 -16.52 -18.81 31.18
N THR A 101 -17.83 -18.64 30.99
CA THR A 101 -18.84 -19.65 31.33
C THR A 101 -19.57 -20.09 30.06
N ALA A 102 -19.56 -21.40 29.81
CA ALA A 102 -20.30 -22.04 28.74
C ALA A 102 -21.57 -22.69 29.31
N THR A 103 -22.73 -22.43 28.72
CA THR A 103 -24.05 -22.84 29.24
C THR A 103 -24.90 -23.50 28.16
N TYR A 104 -25.52 -24.64 28.49
CA TYR A 104 -26.58 -25.27 27.68
C TYR A 104 -27.65 -25.87 28.60
N GLY A 105 -28.86 -25.30 28.59
CA GLY A 105 -29.88 -25.64 29.59
C GLY A 105 -29.38 -25.41 31.00
N THR A 106 -29.44 -26.45 31.85
CA THR A 106 -28.92 -26.43 33.23
C THR A 106 -27.44 -26.81 33.34
N LYS A 107 -26.78 -27.24 32.26
CA LYS A 107 -25.36 -27.64 32.27
C LYS A 107 -24.46 -26.43 32.05
N THR A 108 -23.46 -26.27 32.91
CA THR A 108 -22.45 -25.20 32.81
C THR A 108 -21.03 -25.73 32.95
N ALA A 109 -20.07 -25.14 32.23
CA ALA A 109 -18.63 -25.32 32.45
C ALA A 109 -17.91 -23.96 32.51
N LYS A 110 -16.75 -23.91 33.15
CA LYS A 110 -15.96 -22.68 33.35
C LYS A 110 -14.51 -22.84 32.91
N ALA A 111 -13.93 -21.75 32.44
CA ALA A 111 -12.51 -21.59 32.16
C ALA A 111 -12.06 -20.18 32.53
N THR A 112 -10.75 -20.00 32.79
CA THR A 112 -10.18 -18.71 33.17
C THR A 112 -9.49 -18.05 31.99
N VAL A 113 -9.62 -16.73 31.85
CA VAL A 113 -8.79 -15.93 30.95
C VAL A 113 -8.10 -14.85 31.77
N THR A 114 -6.77 -14.83 31.75
CA THR A 114 -5.99 -13.74 32.36
C THR A 114 -5.76 -12.67 31.31
N VAL A 115 -6.17 -11.43 31.58
CA VAL A 115 -6.04 -10.30 30.63
C VAL A 115 -5.23 -9.18 31.27
N THR A 116 -4.25 -8.68 30.53
CA THR A 116 -3.48 -7.46 30.86
C THR A 116 -3.46 -6.56 29.63
N VAL A 117 -3.79 -5.27 29.79
CA VAL A 117 -3.67 -4.28 28.71
C VAL A 117 -2.69 -3.19 29.12
N THR A 118 -1.52 -3.20 28.48
CA THR A 118 -0.45 -2.23 28.72
C THR A 118 -0.53 -1.05 27.74
N GLN A 119 0.09 0.07 28.08
CA GLN A 119 0.30 1.14 27.11
C GLN A 119 1.29 0.64 26.04
N ALA A 120 1.07 1.01 24.78
CA ALA A 120 2.00 0.67 23.72
C ALA A 120 3.39 1.30 23.98
N SER A 121 4.40 0.45 24.10
CA SER A 121 5.78 0.82 24.41
C SER A 121 6.54 1.29 23.16
N GLY A 122 7.04 2.51 23.19
CA GLY A 122 7.85 3.10 22.12
C GLY A 122 7.64 4.61 22.05
N SER A 123 8.52 5.32 21.34
CA SER A 123 8.29 6.75 21.06
C SER A 123 7.02 6.91 20.22
N ALA A 124 6.34 8.04 20.41
CA ALA A 124 5.26 8.44 19.53
C ALA A 124 5.79 8.64 18.10
N ALA A 125 5.00 8.27 17.10
CA ALA A 125 5.38 8.32 15.70
C ALA A 125 4.20 8.65 14.80
N LEU A 126 4.47 9.33 13.69
CA LEU A 126 3.52 9.58 12.61
C LEU A 126 3.96 8.81 11.36
N THR A 127 3.02 8.13 10.72
CA THR A 127 3.25 7.36 9.49
C THR A 127 2.33 7.85 8.38
N PRO A 128 2.84 8.16 7.18
CA PRO A 128 4.26 8.21 6.81
C PRO A 128 5.01 9.33 7.54
N SER A 129 6.29 9.08 7.86
CA SER A 129 7.17 10.05 8.53
C SER A 129 7.70 11.14 7.60
N SER A 130 7.63 10.91 6.29
CA SER A 130 7.86 11.93 5.27
C SER A 130 6.90 11.78 4.08
N GLN A 131 6.52 12.89 3.45
CA GLN A 131 5.73 12.92 2.22
C GLN A 131 6.36 13.88 1.21
N VAL A 132 6.34 13.51 -0.07
CA VAL A 132 6.72 14.39 -1.17
C VAL A 132 5.47 14.70 -1.98
N VAL A 133 5.16 15.97 -2.15
CA VAL A 133 3.97 16.48 -2.84
C VAL A 133 4.42 17.36 -4.00
N ILE A 134 4.09 16.92 -5.22
CA ILE A 134 4.25 17.74 -6.43
C ILE A 134 2.84 18.19 -6.81
N ALA A 135 2.56 19.48 -6.60
CA ALA A 135 1.28 20.09 -6.87
C ALA A 135 1.35 20.90 -8.18
N THR A 136 0.26 20.95 -8.93
CA THR A 136 0.18 21.67 -10.21
C THR A 136 -0.85 22.78 -10.08
N VAL A 137 -0.52 24.02 -10.46
CA VAL A 137 -1.47 25.16 -10.39
C VAL A 137 -2.83 24.79 -11.01
N GLY A 138 -3.92 25.17 -10.34
CA GLY A 138 -5.29 24.85 -10.76
C GLY A 138 -5.72 23.37 -10.61
N LYS A 139 -4.84 22.47 -10.13
CA LYS A 139 -5.19 21.07 -9.82
C LYS A 139 -5.27 20.86 -8.31
N THR A 140 -6.42 20.39 -7.83
CA THR A 140 -6.60 20.07 -6.42
C THR A 140 -5.70 18.92 -5.99
N ILE A 141 -5.01 19.08 -4.86
CA ILE A 141 -4.24 18.04 -4.19
C ILE A 141 -4.95 17.57 -2.92
N SER A 142 -4.68 16.32 -2.53
CA SER A 142 -4.93 15.79 -1.20
C SER A 142 -3.81 14.81 -0.85
N THR A 143 -3.22 14.91 0.32
CA THR A 143 -2.25 13.93 0.83
C THR A 143 -2.95 12.73 1.46
N SER A 144 -2.18 11.69 1.76
CA SER A 144 -2.62 10.63 2.69
C SER A 144 -2.81 11.19 4.10
N ALA A 145 -3.69 10.54 4.88
CA ALA A 145 -3.86 10.84 6.30
C ALA A 145 -2.69 10.27 7.12
N LEU A 146 -2.28 11.00 8.15
CA LEU A 146 -1.23 10.57 9.07
C LEU A 146 -1.79 9.57 10.09
N GLN A 147 -1.14 8.43 10.21
CA GLN A 147 -1.43 7.41 11.22
C GLN A 147 -0.58 7.68 12.45
N ALA A 148 -1.23 7.92 13.60
CA ALA A 148 -0.57 8.19 14.86
C ALA A 148 -0.34 6.89 15.66
N ALA A 149 0.92 6.60 16.00
CA ALA A 149 1.30 5.44 16.80
C ALA A 149 1.86 5.87 18.17
N ASN A 150 1.55 5.10 19.21
CA ASN A 150 2.00 5.29 20.60
C ASN A 150 1.60 6.64 21.26
N PHE A 151 0.52 7.29 20.80
CA PHE A 151 0.03 8.56 21.35
C PHE A 151 -0.84 8.43 22.62
N GLY A 152 -1.13 7.20 23.08
CA GLY A 152 -2.07 6.93 24.15
C GLY A 152 -3.49 6.68 23.63
N THR A 153 -4.49 6.92 24.48
CA THR A 153 -5.93 6.85 24.17
C THR A 153 -6.53 8.21 23.80
N ALA A 154 -5.80 9.29 24.08
CA ALA A 154 -6.23 10.66 23.83
C ALA A 154 -6.20 10.98 22.32
N SER A 155 -7.18 11.76 21.87
CA SER A 155 -7.23 12.28 20.50
C SER A 155 -5.96 13.03 20.14
N VAL A 156 -5.47 12.81 18.92
CA VAL A 156 -4.30 13.51 18.38
C VAL A 156 -4.76 14.69 17.54
N SER A 157 -4.26 15.88 17.85
CA SER A 157 -4.43 17.08 17.03
C SER A 157 -3.17 17.36 16.22
N TYR A 158 -3.35 17.85 14.99
CA TYR A 158 -2.26 18.15 14.06
C TYR A 158 -2.11 19.66 13.85
N SER A 159 -0.86 20.12 13.87
CA SER A 159 -0.44 21.48 13.51
C SER A 159 0.71 21.41 12.52
N ILE A 160 1.01 22.51 11.81
CA ILE A 160 2.06 22.54 10.78
C ILE A 160 2.84 23.85 10.81
N GLN A 161 4.15 23.76 10.56
CA GLN A 161 5.05 24.91 10.41
C GLN A 161 6.01 24.69 9.21
N PRO A 162 6.45 25.74 8.49
CA PRO A 162 6.02 27.14 8.60
C PRO A 162 4.55 27.32 8.15
N GLN A 163 4.04 28.56 8.20
CA GLN A 163 2.68 28.87 7.80
C GLN A 163 2.40 28.38 6.36
N LEU A 164 1.26 27.71 6.17
CA LEU A 164 0.82 27.25 4.86
C LEU A 164 0.53 28.42 3.90
N PRO A 165 0.74 28.23 2.58
CA PRO A 165 0.17 29.10 1.56
C PRO A 165 -1.35 29.17 1.69
N THR A 166 -1.96 30.32 1.36
CA THR A 166 -3.41 30.57 1.56
C THR A 166 -4.34 29.58 0.85
N TRP A 167 -3.84 28.90 -0.20
CA TRP A 167 -4.57 27.90 -0.97
C TRP A 167 -4.55 26.49 -0.34
N LEU A 168 -3.69 26.23 0.63
CA LEU A 168 -3.43 24.92 1.23
C LEU A 168 -3.92 24.88 2.68
N LYS A 169 -4.66 23.83 3.06
CA LYS A 169 -5.22 23.67 4.42
C LYS A 169 -4.84 22.33 5.01
N LEU A 170 -4.56 22.34 6.32
CA LEU A 170 -4.40 21.14 7.15
C LEU A 170 -5.74 20.77 7.78
N ASN A 171 -6.14 19.50 7.64
CA ASN A 171 -7.14 18.90 8.51
C ASN A 171 -6.47 18.56 9.86
N THR A 172 -6.82 19.31 10.89
CA THR A 172 -6.23 19.21 12.24
C THR A 172 -6.57 17.92 12.99
N THR A 173 -7.43 17.05 12.43
CA THR A 173 -7.84 15.76 13.01
C THR A 173 -7.23 14.56 12.27
N THR A 174 -6.87 14.70 10.99
CA THR A 174 -6.35 13.58 10.17
C THR A 174 -4.93 13.80 9.63
N GLY A 175 -4.37 15.00 9.78
CA GLY A 175 -3.07 15.35 9.22
C GLY A 175 -3.06 15.51 7.69
N VAL A 176 -4.21 15.37 7.02
CA VAL A 176 -4.34 15.54 5.56
C VAL A 176 -4.13 17.01 5.19
N LEU A 177 -3.25 17.26 4.23
CA LEU A 177 -3.18 18.53 3.51
C LEU A 177 -4.03 18.47 2.24
N SER A 178 -4.86 19.47 2.01
CA SER A 178 -5.65 19.61 0.78
C SER A 178 -5.82 21.06 0.34
N GLY A 179 -5.97 21.27 -0.96
CA GLY A 179 -6.05 22.60 -1.55
C GLY A 179 -5.79 22.64 -3.05
N THR A 180 -5.90 23.81 -3.67
CA THR A 180 -5.70 24.01 -5.11
C THR A 180 -4.74 25.18 -5.32
N PRO A 181 -3.45 24.95 -5.68
CA PRO A 181 -2.48 26.03 -5.84
C PRO A 181 -2.87 27.03 -6.91
N THR A 182 -2.65 28.31 -6.61
CA THR A 182 -2.95 29.44 -7.50
C THR A 182 -1.72 29.99 -8.22
N VAL A 183 -0.52 29.77 -7.66
CA VAL A 183 0.77 30.25 -8.17
C VAL A 183 1.82 29.17 -7.95
N ALA A 184 2.73 29.01 -8.91
CA ALA A 184 3.88 28.12 -8.77
C ALA A 184 4.88 28.62 -7.72
N ALA A 185 5.58 27.70 -7.09
CA ALA A 185 6.50 27.97 -5.99
C ALA A 185 7.63 26.94 -5.98
N ALA A 186 8.84 27.42 -5.66
CA ALA A 186 9.99 26.56 -5.41
C ALA A 186 9.70 25.57 -4.26
N GLN A 187 10.51 24.51 -4.18
CA GLN A 187 10.37 23.50 -3.13
C GLN A 187 10.44 24.12 -1.73
N ALA A 188 9.46 23.80 -0.90
CA ALA A 188 9.40 24.18 0.51
C ALA A 188 9.21 22.95 1.39
N ASN A 189 9.85 22.95 2.57
CA ASN A 189 9.71 21.90 3.56
C ASN A 189 8.84 22.38 4.73
N TYR A 190 7.92 21.52 5.14
CA TYR A 190 7.04 21.72 6.29
C TYR A 190 7.20 20.57 7.27
N VAL A 191 6.95 20.85 8.54
CA VAL A 191 6.89 19.87 9.63
C VAL A 191 5.47 19.87 10.17
N VAL A 192 4.80 18.72 10.07
CA VAL A 192 3.52 18.46 10.73
C VAL A 192 3.81 17.87 12.11
N THR A 193 3.29 18.49 13.15
CA THR A 193 3.38 18.01 14.53
C THR A 193 2.02 17.45 14.95
N GLY A 194 2.00 16.16 15.29
CA GLY A 194 0.89 15.50 15.98
C GLY A 194 1.10 15.59 17.48
N GLN A 195 0.05 15.94 18.23
CA GLN A 195 0.07 16.15 19.68
C GLN A 195 -1.12 15.47 20.34
N SER A 196 -0.88 14.73 21.43
CA SER A 196 -1.92 14.35 22.42
C SER A 196 -1.56 14.94 23.79
N SER A 197 -2.39 14.69 24.82
CA SER A 197 -2.11 15.12 26.19
C SER A 197 -0.86 14.48 26.82
N SER A 198 -0.34 13.40 26.23
CA SER A 198 0.77 12.60 26.79
C SER A 198 1.94 12.37 25.83
N ALA A 199 1.85 12.82 24.58
CA ALA A 199 2.81 12.48 23.53
C ALA A 199 2.84 13.50 22.39
N GLN A 200 4.00 13.62 21.73
CA GLN A 200 4.21 14.43 20.53
C GLN A 200 5.08 13.64 19.53
N ALA A 201 4.80 13.78 18.23
CA ALA A 201 5.68 13.31 17.16
C ALA A 201 5.52 14.16 15.90
N THR A 202 6.51 14.09 14.99
CA THR A 202 6.57 14.92 13.78
C THR A 202 6.64 14.08 12.51
N ALA A 203 6.16 14.65 11.40
CA ALA A 203 6.35 14.15 10.04
C ALA A 203 6.72 15.31 9.10
N SER A 204 7.60 15.06 8.15
CA SER A 204 8.06 16.07 7.18
C SER A 204 7.24 16.04 5.90
N ILE A 205 6.97 17.20 5.30
CA ILE A 205 6.30 17.32 4.00
C ILE A 205 7.12 18.24 3.11
N THR A 206 7.61 17.69 2.00
CA THR A 206 8.28 18.45 0.95
C THR A 206 7.28 18.76 -0.15
N LEU A 207 6.98 20.05 -0.37
CA LEU A 207 6.02 20.53 -1.34
C LEU A 207 6.73 21.30 -2.45
N THR A 208 6.53 20.90 -3.70
CA THR A 208 6.89 21.69 -4.88
C THR A 208 5.61 22.04 -5.63
N VAL A 209 5.44 23.30 -6.06
CA VAL A 209 4.30 23.71 -6.89
C VAL A 209 4.78 24.07 -8.28
N VAL A 210 4.51 23.21 -9.24
CA VAL A 210 4.77 23.49 -10.66
C VAL A 210 3.62 24.30 -11.26
N GLN A 211 3.91 25.11 -12.28
CA GLN A 211 2.83 25.72 -13.06
C GLN A 211 1.95 24.65 -13.68
N SER A 212 0.67 24.96 -13.89
CA SER A 212 -0.10 24.18 -14.85
C SER A 212 0.62 24.28 -16.18
N GLY A 213 0.89 23.14 -16.81
CA GLY A 213 0.93 23.09 -18.26
C GLY A 213 -0.41 23.65 -18.73
N GLY A 214 -0.42 24.94 -19.09
CA GLY A 214 -1.56 25.51 -19.77
C GLY A 214 -1.65 24.77 -21.09
N SER A 215 -2.82 24.21 -21.40
CA SER A 215 -3.15 23.99 -22.80
C SER A 215 -3.38 25.36 -23.42
N THR A 216 -2.29 26.10 -23.63
CA THR A 216 -2.24 27.07 -24.69
C THR A 216 -2.29 26.25 -25.96
N THR A 217 -3.48 26.13 -26.56
CA THR A 217 -3.60 25.80 -27.97
C THR A 217 -2.53 26.60 -28.71
N PRO A 218 -1.59 25.96 -29.43
CA PRO A 218 -0.42 26.67 -29.95
C PRO A 218 -0.87 27.82 -30.85
N THR A 219 -0.55 29.06 -30.47
CA THR A 219 -0.79 30.25 -31.29
C THR A 219 0.01 30.26 -32.60
N SER A 220 0.84 29.24 -32.83
CA SER A 220 1.61 28.97 -34.04
C SER A 220 1.28 27.64 -34.73
N GLY A 221 0.32 26.84 -34.23
CA GLY A 221 -0.01 25.52 -34.80
C GLY A 221 1.05 24.41 -34.62
N LEU A 222 2.17 24.69 -33.92
CA LEU A 222 3.25 23.72 -33.68
C LEU A 222 2.99 22.84 -32.46
N ASN A 223 3.17 21.52 -32.60
CA ASN A 223 3.07 20.57 -31.49
C ASN A 223 4.36 20.55 -30.62
N CYS A 224 4.59 21.62 -29.88
CA CYS A 224 5.75 21.77 -29.00
C CYS A 224 5.56 21.05 -27.66
N PRO A 225 6.63 20.48 -27.07
CA PRO A 225 6.56 19.92 -25.71
C PRO A 225 6.22 21.03 -24.71
N ASP A 226 5.34 20.73 -23.76
CA ASP A 226 5.02 21.67 -22.69
C ASP A 226 6.15 21.73 -21.63
N ALA A 227 6.10 22.75 -20.77
CA ALA A 227 7.12 22.97 -19.75
C ALA A 227 7.21 21.84 -18.70
N ALA A 228 6.14 21.05 -18.50
CA ALA A 228 6.16 19.92 -17.57
C ALA A 228 6.82 18.69 -18.21
N GLN A 229 6.56 18.43 -19.50
CA GLN A 229 7.28 17.44 -20.29
C GLN A 229 8.78 17.77 -20.35
N ALA A 230 9.11 19.02 -20.67
CA ALA A 230 10.49 19.53 -20.70
C ALA A 230 11.22 19.40 -19.35
N ALA A 231 10.53 19.54 -18.22
CA ALA A 231 11.11 19.38 -16.88
C ALA A 231 11.27 17.90 -16.45
N SER A 232 10.53 16.97 -17.07
CA SER A 232 10.54 15.54 -16.73
C SER A 232 11.52 14.69 -17.53
N GLU A 233 12.10 15.24 -18.60
CA GLU A 233 12.93 14.53 -19.57
C GLU A 233 14.29 15.22 -19.73
N THR A 234 15.36 14.48 -19.98
CA THR A 234 16.69 15.08 -20.23
C THR A 234 16.71 15.81 -21.58
N ALA A 235 17.61 16.79 -21.75
CA ALA A 235 17.78 17.50 -23.02
C ALA A 235 18.04 16.55 -24.22
N ALA A 236 18.68 15.40 -24.00
CA ALA A 236 18.86 14.36 -25.03
C ALA A 236 17.53 13.68 -25.43
N ILE A 237 16.60 13.47 -24.48
CA ILE A 237 15.27 12.90 -24.77
C ILE A 237 14.39 13.95 -25.47
N GLN A 238 14.44 15.22 -25.04
CA GLN A 238 13.77 16.30 -25.74
C GLN A 238 14.33 16.51 -27.16
N GLY A 239 15.64 16.34 -27.35
CA GLY A 239 16.28 16.40 -28.67
C GLY A 239 15.85 15.23 -29.55
N ARG A 240 15.73 14.02 -29.00
CA ARG A 240 15.16 12.87 -29.69
C ARG A 240 13.71 13.13 -30.14
N ARG A 241 12.90 13.75 -29.27
CA ARG A 241 11.52 14.15 -29.58
C ARG A 241 11.45 15.17 -30.72
N ALA A 242 12.31 16.20 -30.69
CA ALA A 242 12.41 17.19 -31.77
C ALA A 242 12.84 16.54 -33.10
N TYR A 243 13.86 15.68 -33.07
CA TYR A 243 14.39 14.95 -34.23
C TYR A 243 13.33 14.09 -34.94
N LEU A 244 12.45 13.45 -34.16
CA LEU A 244 11.32 12.68 -34.69
C LEU A 244 10.18 13.59 -35.20
N ARG A 245 9.79 14.62 -34.43
CA ARG A 245 8.71 15.56 -34.80
C ARG A 245 9.01 16.34 -36.09
N LEU A 246 10.27 16.70 -36.31
CA LEU A 246 10.74 17.42 -37.50
C LEU A 246 11.06 16.49 -38.69
N ASN A 247 10.85 15.17 -38.54
CA ASN A 247 11.16 14.16 -39.56
C ASN A 247 12.65 14.13 -40.00
N CYS A 248 13.59 14.56 -39.14
CA CYS A 248 15.02 14.58 -39.47
C CYS A 248 15.57 13.18 -39.78
N TYR A 249 14.95 12.14 -39.21
CA TYR A 249 15.29 10.74 -39.46
C TYR A 249 15.09 10.30 -40.93
N GLY A 250 14.22 10.98 -41.69
CA GLY A 250 13.99 10.66 -43.10
C GLY A 250 15.26 10.83 -43.95
N CYS A 251 16.04 11.89 -43.70
CA CYS A 251 17.28 12.16 -44.44
C CYS A 251 18.52 11.59 -43.73
N HIS A 252 18.60 11.71 -42.41
CA HIS A 252 19.78 11.39 -41.62
C HIS A 252 19.71 10.02 -40.92
N GLY A 253 18.68 9.23 -41.20
CA GLY A 253 18.46 7.92 -40.60
C GLY A 253 17.97 7.95 -39.15
N ASP A 254 17.49 6.81 -38.65
CA ASP A 254 16.82 6.71 -37.34
C ASP A 254 17.60 7.26 -36.14
N TYR A 255 18.93 7.32 -36.18
CA TYR A 255 19.79 7.80 -35.09
C TYR A 255 20.83 8.82 -35.56
N GLY A 256 20.61 9.49 -36.70
CA GLY A 256 21.54 10.46 -37.26
C GLY A 256 22.72 9.85 -38.03
N GLN A 257 22.76 8.53 -38.23
CA GLN A 257 23.89 7.82 -38.86
C GLN A 257 24.10 8.15 -40.36
N GLY A 258 23.22 8.95 -40.96
CA GLY A 258 23.20 9.27 -42.38
C GLY A 258 22.30 8.33 -43.18
N GLY A 259 21.99 8.75 -44.41
CA GLY A 259 21.17 8.02 -45.37
C GLY A 259 21.52 8.42 -46.80
N THR A 260 20.65 8.08 -47.75
CA THR A 260 20.83 8.45 -49.17
C THR A 260 20.54 9.93 -49.45
N MET A 261 19.80 10.61 -48.56
CA MET A 261 19.38 12.01 -48.72
C MET A 261 20.10 12.99 -47.79
N GLY A 262 20.82 12.51 -46.77
CA GLY A 262 21.47 13.36 -45.79
C GLY A 262 22.72 12.72 -45.15
N PRO A 263 23.75 13.52 -44.80
CA PRO A 263 24.98 13.02 -44.20
C PRO A 263 24.76 12.45 -42.79
N ASN A 264 25.78 11.75 -42.28
CA ASN A 264 25.86 11.40 -40.87
C ASN A 264 26.03 12.69 -40.03
N VAL A 265 25.20 12.83 -39.01
CA VAL A 265 25.13 13.97 -38.08
C VAL A 265 25.35 13.54 -36.62
N GLN A 266 25.78 12.29 -36.38
CA GLN A 266 26.12 11.80 -35.05
C GLN A 266 27.35 12.55 -34.51
N GLY A 267 27.14 13.29 -33.42
CA GLY A 267 28.11 14.15 -32.76
C GLY A 267 28.47 15.44 -33.48
N GLU A 268 27.70 15.81 -34.49
CA GLU A 268 27.81 17.10 -35.18
C GLU A 268 26.87 18.14 -34.52
N GLY A 269 26.73 18.07 -33.20
CA GLY A 269 25.82 18.91 -32.42
C GLY A 269 26.18 20.39 -32.41
N GLY A 270 27.40 20.76 -32.81
CA GLY A 270 27.82 22.16 -32.96
C GLY A 270 27.09 22.89 -34.08
N ASP A 271 26.77 22.18 -35.17
CA ASP A 271 26.36 22.81 -36.44
C ASP A 271 24.82 22.89 -36.59
N VAL A 272 24.08 22.33 -35.64
CA VAL A 272 22.60 22.26 -35.67
C VAL A 272 21.96 23.63 -35.88
N ALA A 273 22.50 24.68 -35.27
CA ALA A 273 21.97 26.04 -35.36
C ALA A 273 22.15 26.70 -36.75
N GLU A 274 23.10 26.20 -37.55
CA GLU A 274 23.31 26.56 -38.95
C GLU A 274 22.44 25.67 -39.84
N ALA A 275 22.58 24.35 -39.69
CA ALA A 275 21.92 23.35 -40.51
C ALA A 275 20.38 23.54 -40.56
N VAL A 276 19.72 23.77 -39.43
CA VAL A 276 18.25 23.98 -39.38
C VAL A 276 17.76 25.28 -40.03
N ARG A 277 18.65 26.20 -40.41
CA ARG A 277 18.30 27.38 -41.20
C ARG A 277 18.14 27.07 -42.70
N GLY A 278 18.67 25.94 -43.16
CA GLY A 278 18.46 25.42 -44.51
C GLY A 278 19.67 25.57 -45.44
N GLU A 279 20.90 25.55 -44.91
CA GLU A 279 22.11 25.58 -45.72
C GLU A 279 22.48 24.18 -46.26
N GLY A 280 23.33 24.12 -47.29
CA GLY A 280 23.89 22.86 -47.80
C GLY A 280 22.89 21.88 -48.44
N GLY A 281 21.68 22.32 -48.77
CA GLY A 281 20.61 21.47 -49.32
C GLY A 281 19.67 20.89 -48.25
N MET A 282 19.87 21.21 -46.97
CA MET A 282 18.92 20.89 -45.91
C MET A 282 17.68 21.80 -46.01
N PRO A 283 16.45 21.32 -45.75
CA PRO A 283 15.28 22.19 -45.64
C PRO A 283 15.42 23.18 -44.48
N SER A 284 14.81 24.37 -44.58
CA SER A 284 14.72 25.28 -43.44
C SER A 284 13.63 24.83 -42.46
N PHE A 285 13.98 24.66 -41.20
CA PHE A 285 13.06 24.28 -40.12
C PHE A 285 12.70 25.47 -39.22
N THR A 286 13.15 26.68 -39.54
CA THR A 286 13.01 27.90 -38.73
C THR A 286 11.57 28.23 -38.31
N SER A 287 10.57 27.89 -39.12
CA SER A 287 9.14 28.05 -38.83
C SER A 287 8.51 26.88 -38.06
N ALA A 288 9.22 25.76 -37.90
CA ALA A 288 8.76 24.52 -37.24
C ALA A 288 9.48 24.22 -35.92
N LEU A 289 10.50 25.00 -35.58
CA LEU A 289 11.27 24.87 -34.33
C LEU A 289 10.49 25.43 -33.14
N CYS A 290 10.47 24.65 -32.07
CA CYS A 290 10.01 24.99 -30.74
C CYS A 290 11.15 25.61 -29.91
N PRO A 291 10.82 26.33 -28.82
CA PRO A 291 11.84 26.82 -27.87
C PRO A 291 12.77 25.70 -27.41
N ASN A 292 14.08 25.96 -27.44
CA ASN A 292 15.17 25.04 -27.08
C ASN A 292 15.36 23.81 -28.00
N ASP A 293 14.60 23.63 -29.10
CA ASP A 293 14.80 22.50 -30.02
C ASP A 293 16.24 22.39 -30.50
N VAL A 294 16.84 23.50 -30.94
CA VAL A 294 18.21 23.55 -31.46
C VAL A 294 19.20 23.02 -30.42
N THR A 295 19.14 23.54 -29.19
CA THR A 295 19.98 23.12 -28.06
C THR A 295 19.77 21.65 -27.70
N ASN A 296 18.51 21.20 -27.68
CA ASN A 296 18.16 19.82 -27.35
C ASN A 296 18.63 18.84 -28.45
N LEU A 297 18.47 19.20 -29.72
CA LEU A 297 18.99 18.47 -30.88
C LEU A 297 20.52 18.36 -30.83
N SER A 298 21.23 19.45 -30.52
CA SER A 298 22.69 19.43 -30.29
C SER A 298 23.09 18.42 -29.22
N VAL A 299 22.40 18.41 -28.08
CA VAL A 299 22.67 17.45 -26.99
C VAL A 299 22.35 16.01 -27.42
N TYR A 300 21.24 15.79 -28.12
CA TYR A 300 20.86 14.48 -28.63
C TYR A 300 21.88 13.92 -29.64
N LEU A 301 22.26 14.71 -30.65
CA LEU A 301 23.22 14.29 -31.67
C LEU A 301 24.61 13.99 -31.06
N ASN A 302 25.05 14.79 -30.08
CA ASN A 302 26.27 14.50 -29.32
C ASN A 302 26.16 13.22 -28.48
N SER A 303 24.98 12.90 -27.95
CA SER A 303 24.77 11.68 -27.15
C SER A 303 24.82 10.38 -27.99
N VAL A 304 24.44 10.40 -29.27
CA VAL A 304 24.39 9.18 -30.11
C VAL A 304 25.74 8.78 -30.70
N LYS A 305 26.73 9.68 -30.82
CA LYS A 305 28.10 9.31 -31.22
C LYS A 305 28.85 8.56 -30.11
N ALA A 306 28.58 8.90 -28.85
CA ALA A 306 29.22 8.31 -27.68
C ALA A 306 28.66 6.92 -27.31
N ILE A 307 27.54 6.52 -27.91
CA ILE A 307 26.75 5.36 -27.49
C ILE A 307 26.32 4.59 -28.74
N GLN A 308 26.94 3.42 -28.99
CA GLN A 308 26.52 2.55 -30.08
C GLN A 308 25.01 2.24 -29.99
N THR A 309 24.39 2.04 -31.16
CA THR A 309 22.94 2.16 -31.42
C THR A 309 22.01 1.42 -30.44
N SER A 310 22.47 0.38 -29.75
CA SER A 310 21.71 -0.38 -28.74
C SER A 310 21.41 0.36 -27.43
N LYS A 311 21.94 1.57 -27.21
CA LYS A 311 21.71 2.36 -25.99
C LYS A 311 21.30 3.83 -26.21
N ALA A 312 20.95 4.23 -27.43
CA ALA A 312 20.35 5.54 -27.66
C ALA A 312 19.08 5.71 -26.80
N PRO A 313 18.75 6.93 -26.29
CA PRO A 313 17.61 7.15 -25.39
C PRO A 313 16.30 6.63 -26.01
N GLN A 314 15.85 5.47 -25.52
CA GLN A 314 14.61 4.86 -25.99
C GLN A 314 13.45 5.64 -25.38
N LEU A 315 12.63 6.26 -26.22
CA LEU A 315 11.25 6.54 -25.83
C LEU A 315 10.59 5.17 -25.65
N LEU A 316 10.32 4.80 -24.40
CA LEU A 316 9.62 3.55 -24.08
C LEU A 316 8.24 3.58 -24.73
N ASP A 317 8.17 2.85 -25.85
CA ASP A 317 7.01 2.71 -26.75
C ASP A 317 6.37 4.02 -27.25
N TRP A 318 6.92 4.55 -28.34
CA TRP A 318 6.34 5.72 -29.03
C TRP A 318 4.89 5.54 -29.50
N LYS A 319 4.36 4.30 -29.58
CA LYS A 319 2.97 4.07 -29.98
C LYS A 319 1.96 4.25 -28.83
N THR A 320 2.41 4.25 -27.57
CA THR A 320 1.52 4.34 -26.39
C THR A 320 1.66 5.63 -25.58
N TYR A 321 2.55 6.56 -25.98
CA TYR A 321 2.72 7.84 -25.29
C TYR A 321 1.44 8.72 -25.39
N PRO A 322 0.82 9.11 -24.25
CA PRO A 322 -0.41 9.89 -24.24
C PRO A 322 -0.15 11.30 -24.80
N GLY A 323 -0.79 11.60 -25.93
CA GLY A 323 -0.59 12.84 -26.69
C GLY A 323 -0.14 12.62 -28.15
N ASN A 324 0.26 11.40 -28.53
CA ASN A 324 0.65 11.09 -29.91
C ASN A 324 -0.56 11.01 -30.86
N LYS A 325 -1.03 12.19 -31.30
CA LYS A 325 -1.80 12.38 -32.54
C LYS A 325 -0.93 13.00 -33.63
N PHE A 326 0.20 12.38 -33.94
CA PHE A 326 0.98 12.66 -35.16
C PHE A 326 0.30 12.01 -36.39
N THR A 327 -0.99 12.31 -36.58
CA THR A 327 -1.79 11.83 -37.74
C THR A 327 -1.78 12.81 -38.91
N THR A 328 -1.13 13.97 -38.75
CA THR A 328 -1.01 15.00 -39.78
C THR A 328 0.41 15.55 -39.77
N VAL A 329 1.09 15.47 -40.92
CA VAL A 329 2.31 16.23 -41.19
C VAL A 329 1.99 17.73 -41.06
N PRO A 330 2.84 18.56 -40.42
CA PRO A 330 2.61 19.99 -40.34
C PRO A 330 2.47 20.62 -41.73
N PRO A 331 1.51 21.55 -41.97
CA PRO A 331 1.42 22.29 -43.22
C PRO A 331 2.75 23.01 -43.49
N GLY A 332 3.41 22.68 -44.61
CA GLY A 332 4.74 23.19 -44.97
C GLY A 332 5.82 22.13 -45.11
N ILE A 333 5.63 20.90 -44.61
CA ILE A 333 6.53 19.74 -44.85
C ILE A 333 5.85 18.71 -45.77
N ALA A 334 5.02 19.17 -46.72
CA ALA A 334 4.40 18.32 -47.72
C ALA A 334 5.30 18.20 -48.95
N ASN A 335 5.62 16.95 -49.32
CA ASN A 335 6.34 16.55 -50.55
C ASN A 335 7.86 16.79 -50.56
N PHE A 336 8.59 15.99 -49.77
CA PHE A 336 9.84 15.40 -50.24
C PHE A 336 9.70 13.87 -50.15
N HIS A 337 9.45 13.25 -51.30
CA HIS A 337 9.40 11.82 -51.57
C HIS A 337 10.49 11.48 -52.59
#